data_AF-A0A1Q3ZIF2-F1
#
_entry.id   AF-A0A1Q3ZIF2-F1
#
_cell.length_a   1.000
_cell.length_b   1.000
_cell.length_c   1.000
_cell.angle_alpha   90.00
_cell.angle_beta   90.00
_cell.angle_gamma   90.00
#
_symmetry.space_group_name_H-M   'P 1'
#
loop_
_entity.id
_entity.type
_entity.pdbx_description
1 polymer ?
#
loop_
_entity_poly.entity_id
_entity_poly.type
_entity_poly.pdbx_seq_one_letter_code
_entity_poly.pdbx_strand_id
1 'polypeptide(L)'
;MGTDKVTKHIFSRNTIIKMLCFYLIYAIVIYVINRAINNYNMQFYKGKDDGFFVRIESILIFSIIFFALTPQKLFFSNFILGFFYGLLCVIIGYFIWFKLFDDDGISFHVLSSVFIFIFYLVHHKFIRPHNTEKW
;
A
#
# COMPACT_ATOMS: atom_id res chain seq x y z
N MET A 1 -5.17 29.45 -4.89
CA MET A 1 -5.25 29.58 -3.41
C MET A 1 -5.71 28.29 -2.69
N GLY A 2 -6.04 27.20 -3.40
CA GLY A 2 -6.52 25.93 -2.78
C GLY A 2 -5.45 24.88 -2.45
N THR A 3 -4.27 24.93 -3.07
CA THR A 3 -3.19 23.92 -2.90
C THR A 3 -2.58 23.91 -1.49
N ASP A 4 -2.47 25.08 -0.83
CA ASP A 4 -1.81 25.18 0.47
C ASP A 4 -2.61 24.52 1.61
N LYS A 5 -3.95 24.57 1.55
CA LYS A 5 -4.80 23.92 2.56
C LYS A 5 -4.72 22.38 2.48
N VAL A 6 -4.65 21.85 1.26
CA VAL A 6 -4.56 20.40 0.99
C VAL A 6 -3.21 19.86 1.49
N THR A 7 -2.11 20.53 1.15
CA THR A 7 -0.76 20.16 1.60
C THR A 7 -0.65 20.22 3.12
N LYS A 8 -1.17 21.28 3.75
CA LYS A 8 -1.13 21.45 5.21
C LYS A 8 -1.90 20.35 5.97
N HIS A 9 -2.91 19.76 5.35
CA HIS A 9 -3.68 18.66 5.92
C HIS A 9 -3.03 17.27 5.73
N ILE A 10 -2.43 17.01 4.56
CA ILE A 10 -1.63 15.78 4.33
C ILE A 10 -0.48 15.72 5.34
N PHE A 11 0.23 16.83 5.49
CA PHE A 11 1.35 16.96 6.43
C PHE A 11 0.91 17.40 7.82
N SER A 12 -0.37 17.21 8.18
CA SER A 12 -0.78 17.38 9.57
C SER A 12 -0.08 16.35 10.44
N ARG A 13 0.37 16.76 11.63
CA ARG A 13 1.06 15.88 12.58
C ARG A 13 0.30 14.57 12.82
N ASN A 14 -1.02 14.65 12.93
CA ASN A 14 -1.87 13.48 13.18
C ASN A 14 -1.92 12.52 11.98
N THR A 15 -1.93 13.04 10.75
CA THR A 15 -1.88 12.21 9.54
C THR A 15 -0.54 11.48 9.44
N ILE A 16 0.56 12.20 9.67
CA ILE A 16 1.91 11.63 9.63
C ILE A 16 2.07 10.52 10.68
N ILE A 17 1.63 10.75 11.92
CA ILE A 17 1.69 9.74 12.99
C ILE A 17 0.89 8.48 12.59
N LYS A 18 -0.33 8.66 12.06
CA LYS A 18 -1.15 7.51 11.60
C LYS A 18 -0.46 6.71 10.50
N MET A 19 0.18 7.39 9.53
CA MET A 19 0.94 6.73 8.47
C MET A 19 2.16 5.97 9.02
N LEU A 20 2.92 6.59 9.93
CA LEU A 20 4.07 5.94 10.56
C LEU A 20 3.66 4.70 11.36
N CYS A 21 2.59 4.79 12.16
CA CYS A 21 2.05 3.64 12.88
C CYS A 21 1.58 2.54 11.92
N PHE A 22 0.94 2.90 10.81
CA PHE A 22 0.53 1.94 9.78
C PHE A 22 1.75 1.22 9.18
N TYR A 23 2.80 1.95 8.79
CA TYR A 23 4.01 1.33 8.23
C TYR A 23 4.76 0.45 9.23
N LEU A 24 4.73 0.80 10.53
CA LEU A 24 5.28 -0.05 11.58
C LEU A 24 4.53 -1.39 11.68
N ILE A 25 3.20 -1.34 11.71
CA ILE A 25 2.35 -2.56 11.73
C ILE A 25 2.56 -3.37 10.45
N TYR A 26 2.59 -2.71 9.30
CA TYR A 26 2.85 -3.31 7.99
C TYR A 26 4.18 -4.08 7.97
N ALA A 27 5.26 -3.47 8.47
CA ALA A 27 6.57 -4.11 8.56
C ALA A 27 6.55 -5.36 9.47
N ILE A 28 5.88 -5.28 10.62
CA ILE A 28 5.72 -6.43 11.53
C ILE A 28 4.97 -7.57 10.83
N VAL A 29 3.86 -7.27 10.15
CA VAL A 29 3.07 -8.31 9.48
C VAL A 29 3.84 -8.94 8.33
N ILE A 30 4.57 -8.15 7.52
CA ILE A 30 5.43 -8.69 6.46
C ILE A 30 6.50 -9.61 7.04
N TYR A 31 7.15 -9.19 8.12
CA TYR A 31 8.14 -10.02 8.78
C TYR A 31 7.53 -11.36 9.23
N VAL A 32 6.33 -11.33 9.82
CA VAL A 32 5.60 -12.54 10.24
C VAL A 32 5.22 -13.40 9.03
N ILE A 33 4.67 -12.82 7.96
CA ILE A 33 4.30 -13.55 6.73
C ILE A 33 5.54 -14.20 6.12
N ASN A 34 6.63 -13.46 5.96
CA ASN A 34 7.86 -13.99 5.37
C ASN A 34 8.48 -15.10 6.23
N ARG A 35 8.47 -14.94 7.57
CA ARG A 35 8.89 -15.99 8.50
C ARG A 35 7.97 -17.21 8.42
N ALA A 36 6.66 -17.01 8.27
CA ALA A 36 5.68 -18.08 8.13
C ALA A 36 5.85 -18.87 6.83
N ILE A 37 6.15 -18.20 5.71
CA ILE A 37 6.46 -18.83 4.42
C ILE A 37 7.77 -19.63 4.49
N ASN A 38 8.80 -19.06 5.13
CA ASN A 38 10.15 -19.63 5.09
C ASN A 38 10.44 -20.70 6.15
N ASN A 39 9.90 -20.55 7.37
CA ASN A 39 10.30 -21.35 8.53
C ASN A 39 9.19 -22.23 9.10
N TYR A 40 7.93 -21.82 8.98
CA TYR A 40 6.82 -22.63 9.47
C TYR A 40 6.35 -23.53 8.35
N ASN A 41 5.98 -24.76 8.71
CA ASN A 41 5.69 -25.90 7.85
C ASN A 41 4.42 -25.71 6.98
N MET A 42 4.29 -24.57 6.31
CA MET A 42 3.36 -24.34 5.23
C MET A 42 4.01 -24.81 3.92
N GLN A 43 4.34 -26.10 3.85
CA GLN A 43 4.73 -26.76 2.59
C GLN A 43 3.68 -26.52 1.48
N PHE A 44 2.43 -26.23 1.85
CA PHE A 44 1.38 -25.82 0.92
C PHE A 44 1.67 -24.51 0.18
N TYR A 45 2.28 -23.49 0.81
CA TYR A 45 2.57 -22.22 0.15
C TYR A 45 3.95 -22.19 -0.49
N LYS A 46 4.97 -22.69 0.21
CA LYS A 46 6.32 -22.80 -0.37
C LYS A 46 6.38 -23.80 -1.52
N GLY A 47 5.63 -24.90 -1.43
CA GLY A 47 5.56 -25.92 -2.48
C GLY A 47 4.60 -25.61 -3.63
N LYS A 48 3.79 -24.53 -3.54
CA LYS A 48 2.84 -24.15 -4.60
C LYS A 48 3.36 -22.99 -5.45
N ASP A 49 3.80 -21.91 -4.81
CA ASP A 49 4.12 -20.65 -5.48
C ASP A 49 5.09 -19.76 -4.67
N ASP A 50 5.86 -20.33 -3.75
CA ASP A 50 6.70 -19.59 -2.79
C ASP A 50 5.95 -18.51 -1.98
N GLY A 51 4.63 -18.70 -1.81
CA GLY A 51 3.74 -17.78 -1.11
C GLY A 51 3.44 -16.50 -1.89
N PHE A 52 3.66 -16.46 -3.19
CA PHE A 52 3.41 -15.31 -4.05
C PHE A 52 1.96 -14.78 -3.96
N PHE A 53 0.95 -15.65 -3.96
CA PHE A 53 -0.45 -15.27 -3.80
C PHE A 53 -0.74 -14.61 -2.45
N VAL A 54 -0.19 -15.15 -1.36
CA VAL A 54 -0.34 -14.53 -0.02
C VAL A 54 0.30 -13.15 0.03
N ARG A 55 1.42 -12.98 -0.69
CA ARG A 55 2.07 -11.68 -0.84
C ARG A 55 1.17 -10.70 -1.61
N ILE A 56 0.54 -11.13 -2.71
CA ILE A 56 -0.43 -10.30 -3.44
C ILE A 56 -1.61 -9.90 -2.55
N GLU A 57 -2.24 -10.87 -1.89
CA GLU A 57 -3.43 -10.64 -1.05
C GLU A 57 -3.14 -9.65 0.06
N SER A 58 -2.00 -9.81 0.75
CA SER A 58 -1.59 -8.88 1.81
C SER A 58 -1.33 -7.47 1.26
N ILE A 59 -0.66 -7.30 0.12
CA ILE A 59 -0.47 -5.97 -0.51
C ILE A 59 -1.83 -5.31 -0.79
N LEU A 60 -2.79 -6.06 -1.33
CA LEU A 60 -4.13 -5.54 -1.62
C LEU A 60 -4.85 -5.10 -0.35
N ILE A 61 -4.88 -5.96 0.67
CA ILE A 61 -5.49 -5.65 1.98
C ILE A 61 -4.87 -4.40 2.59
N PHE A 62 -3.55 -4.29 2.55
CA PHE A 62 -2.85 -3.14 3.11
C PHE A 62 -3.10 -1.86 2.32
N SER A 63 -3.12 -1.92 1.00
CA SER A 63 -3.48 -0.76 0.17
C SER A 63 -4.90 -0.28 0.49
N ILE A 64 -5.86 -1.20 0.61
CA ILE A 64 -7.23 -0.88 1.01
C ILE A 64 -7.27 -0.19 2.37
N ILE A 65 -6.63 -0.76 3.39
CA ILE A 65 -6.61 -0.19 4.74
C ILE A 65 -5.94 1.18 4.73
N PHE A 66 -4.82 1.34 4.02
CA PHE A 66 -4.10 2.60 3.93
C PHE A 66 -4.98 3.73 3.37
N PHE A 67 -5.68 3.48 2.27
CA PHE A 67 -6.59 4.46 1.68
C PHE A 67 -7.86 4.66 2.53
N ALA A 68 -8.36 3.63 3.21
CA ALA A 68 -9.50 3.73 4.12
C ALA A 68 -9.19 4.57 5.37
N LEU A 69 -7.96 4.51 5.89
CA LEU A 69 -7.50 5.33 7.02
C LEU A 69 -7.28 6.81 6.65
N THR A 70 -7.31 7.14 5.37
CA THR A 70 -7.18 8.53 4.92
C THR A 70 -8.47 9.29 5.25
N PRO A 71 -8.40 10.40 6.01
CA PRO A 71 -9.57 11.19 6.39
C PRO A 71 -10.25 11.81 5.16
N GLN A 72 -11.32 11.16 4.69
CA GLN A 72 -12.21 11.67 3.65
C GLN A 72 -13.67 11.32 3.95
N LYS A 73 -14.60 12.09 3.37
CA LYS A 73 -16.05 11.92 3.57
C LYS A 73 -16.61 10.62 2.99
N LEU A 74 -15.98 10.05 1.95
CA LEU A 74 -16.49 8.88 1.23
C LEU A 74 -15.62 7.65 1.50
N PHE A 75 -15.86 6.99 2.64
CA PHE A 75 -15.13 5.79 3.04
C PHE A 75 -15.17 4.67 1.98
N PHE A 76 -16.33 4.40 1.40
CA PHE A 76 -16.50 3.35 0.39
C PHE A 76 -15.75 3.64 -0.91
N SER A 77 -15.70 4.90 -1.35
CA SER A 77 -14.94 5.29 -2.54
C SER A 77 -13.44 5.09 -2.32
N ASN A 78 -12.92 5.39 -1.13
CA ASN A 78 -11.52 5.15 -0.78
C ASN A 78 -11.17 3.67 -0.71
N PHE A 79 -12.11 2.82 -0.29
CA PHE A 79 -11.93 1.37 -0.28
C PHE A 79 -11.70 0.84 -1.70
N ILE A 80 -12.58 1.22 -2.63
CA ILE A 80 -12.48 0.84 -4.06
C ILE A 80 -11.18 1.38 -4.67
N LEU A 81 -10.87 2.64 -4.38
CA LEU A 81 -9.66 3.30 -4.88
C LEU A 81 -8.38 2.63 -4.34
N GLY A 82 -8.37 2.25 -3.06
CA GLY A 82 -7.27 1.50 -2.45
C GLY A 82 -7.08 0.13 -3.07
N PHE A 83 -8.16 -0.57 -3.42
CA PHE A 83 -8.08 -1.84 -4.16
C PHE A 83 -7.43 -1.65 -5.55
N PHE A 84 -7.88 -0.69 -6.35
CA PHE A 84 -7.32 -0.46 -7.69
C PHE A 84 -5.87 0.02 -7.65
N TYR A 85 -5.50 0.92 -6.72
CA TYR A 85 -4.10 1.29 -6.55
C TYR A 85 -3.24 0.12 -6.07
N GLY A 86 -3.77 -0.73 -5.19
CA GLY A 86 -3.10 -1.94 -4.75
C GLY A 86 -2.82 -2.89 -5.91
N LEU A 87 -3.83 -3.12 -6.76
CA LEU A 87 -3.70 -3.96 -7.95
C LEU A 87 -2.62 -3.41 -8.90
N LEU A 88 -2.61 -2.10 -9.12
CA LEU A 88 -1.59 -1.44 -9.93
C LEU A 88 -0.18 -1.58 -9.32
N CYS A 89 -0.06 -1.46 -7.99
CA CYS A 89 1.22 -1.66 -7.28
C CYS A 89 1.73 -3.10 -7.36
N VAL A 90 0.82 -4.08 -7.34
CA VAL A 90 1.16 -5.50 -7.52
C VAL A 90 1.69 -5.71 -8.93
N ILE A 91 0.99 -5.20 -9.96
CA ILE A 91 1.41 -5.36 -11.37
C ILE A 91 2.78 -4.71 -11.60
N ILE A 92 2.94 -3.44 -11.22
CA ILE A 92 4.21 -2.71 -11.39
C ILE A 92 5.31 -3.37 -10.56
N GLY A 93 5.01 -3.69 -9.30
CA GLY A 93 5.94 -4.34 -8.39
C GLY A 93 6.41 -5.69 -8.92
N TYR A 94 5.54 -6.48 -9.54
CA TYR A 94 5.87 -7.77 -10.13
C TYR A 94 6.87 -7.62 -11.28
N PHE A 95 6.62 -6.71 -12.24
CA PHE A 95 7.54 -6.49 -13.37
C PHE A 95 8.90 -5.96 -12.94
N ILE A 96 8.94 -5.10 -11.92
CA ILE A 96 10.19 -4.55 -11.39
C ILE A 96 10.92 -5.61 -10.57
N TRP A 97 10.22 -6.33 -9.68
CA TRP A 97 10.79 -7.40 -8.87
C TRP A 97 11.38 -8.50 -9.74
N PHE A 98 10.61 -9.03 -10.69
CA PHE A 98 11.06 -10.06 -11.64
C PHE A 98 12.30 -9.64 -12.45
N LYS A 99 12.48 -8.34 -12.70
CA LYS A 99 13.59 -7.83 -13.50
C LYS A 99 14.83 -7.44 -12.69
N LEU A 100 14.68 -7.13 -11.40
CA LEU A 100 15.74 -6.52 -10.59
C LEU A 100 16.16 -7.34 -9.36
N PHE A 101 15.32 -8.24 -8.87
CA PHE A 101 15.55 -8.93 -7.60
C PHE A 101 15.28 -10.42 -7.77
N ASP A 102 16.29 -11.23 -7.50
CA ASP A 102 16.27 -12.65 -7.87
C ASP A 102 15.75 -13.60 -6.79
N ASP A 103 15.24 -13.14 -5.63
CA ASP A 103 14.56 -14.08 -4.70
C ASP A 103 13.80 -13.47 -3.51
N ASP A 104 14.15 -12.27 -3.05
CA ASP A 104 13.63 -11.83 -1.75
C ASP A 104 12.20 -11.28 -1.84
N GLY A 105 11.23 -12.08 -1.41
CA GLY A 105 9.81 -11.71 -1.29
C GLY A 105 9.52 -10.46 -0.46
N ILE A 106 10.44 -10.11 0.45
CA ILE A 106 10.38 -8.88 1.23
C ILE A 106 10.53 -7.67 0.30
N SER A 107 11.42 -7.74 -0.68
CA SER A 107 11.67 -6.64 -1.63
C SER A 107 10.42 -6.32 -2.44
N PHE A 108 9.63 -7.33 -2.80
CA PHE A 108 8.33 -7.14 -3.48
C PHE A 108 7.35 -6.35 -2.61
N HIS A 109 7.20 -6.71 -1.33
CA HIS A 109 6.35 -6.00 -0.40
C HIS A 109 6.80 -4.56 -0.15
N VAL A 110 8.10 -4.35 0.10
CA VAL A 110 8.66 -3.02 0.34
C VAL A 110 8.42 -2.13 -0.88
N LEU A 111 8.70 -2.64 -2.08
CA LEU A 111 8.50 -1.90 -3.33
C LEU A 111 7.03 -1.51 -3.54
N SER A 112 6.10 -2.45 -3.38
CA SER A 112 4.67 -2.16 -3.49
C SER A 112 4.22 -1.13 -2.45
N SER A 113 4.76 -1.17 -1.22
CA SER A 113 4.44 -0.20 -0.17
C SER A 113 4.90 1.23 -0.48
N VAL A 114 6.03 1.38 -1.17
CA VAL A 114 6.54 2.66 -1.68
C VAL A 114 5.63 3.18 -2.79
N PHE A 115 5.21 2.32 -3.72
CA PHE A 115 4.26 2.72 -4.77
C PHE A 115 2.90 3.13 -4.21
N ILE A 116 2.37 2.42 -3.21
CA ILE A 116 1.12 2.80 -2.53
C ILE A 116 1.25 4.22 -1.96
N PHE A 117 2.39 4.54 -1.32
CA PHE A 117 2.64 5.88 -0.80
C PHE A 117 2.69 6.94 -1.91
N ILE A 118 3.41 6.65 -2.99
CA ILE A 118 3.54 7.56 -4.14
C ILE A 118 2.16 7.82 -4.76
N PHE A 119 1.36 6.78 -5.00
CA PHE A 119 0.01 6.94 -5.54
C PHE A 119 -0.90 7.73 -4.62
N TYR A 120 -0.77 7.54 -3.31
CA TYR A 120 -1.47 8.37 -2.33
C TYR A 120 -1.10 9.86 -2.47
N LEU A 121 0.19 10.17 -2.56
CA LEU A 121 0.64 11.55 -2.75
C LEU A 121 0.15 12.14 -4.08
N VAL A 122 0.22 11.37 -5.17
CA VAL A 122 -0.26 11.79 -6.50
C VAL A 122 -1.77 12.05 -6.46
N HIS A 123 -2.55 11.11 -5.91
CA HIS A 123 -3.99 11.24 -5.79
C HIS A 123 -4.38 12.49 -5.00
N HIS A 124 -3.73 12.71 -3.86
CA HIS A 124 -4.06 13.82 -2.98
C HIS A 124 -3.56 15.18 -3.49
N LYS A 125 -2.48 15.21 -4.29
CA LYS A 125 -1.92 16.46 -4.86
C LYS A 125 -2.57 16.87 -6.18
N PHE A 126 -2.90 15.93 -7.05
CA PHE A 126 -3.34 16.25 -8.43
C PHE A 126 -4.82 15.98 -8.69
N ILE A 127 -5.36 14.90 -8.14
CA ILE A 127 -6.74 14.49 -8.44
C ILE A 127 -7.73 15.20 -7.51
N ARG A 128 -7.41 15.29 -6.22
CA ARG A 128 -8.30 15.84 -5.20
C ARG A 128 -8.57 17.35 -5.29
N PRO A 129 -7.57 18.25 -5.50
CA PRO A 129 -7.83 19.68 -5.46
C PRO A 129 -8.83 20.14 -6.53
N HIS A 130 -8.91 19.44 -7.67
CA HIS A 130 -9.82 19.78 -8.76
C HIS A 130 -11.30 19.48 -8.46
N ASN A 131 -11.60 18.51 -7.59
CA ASN A 131 -12.99 18.14 -7.29
C ASN A 131 -13.60 18.93 -6.12
N THR A 132 -12.78 19.58 -5.30
CA THR A 132 -13.25 20.44 -4.19
C THR A 132 -13.64 21.85 -4.62
N GLU A 133 -13.35 22.25 -5.86
CA GLU A 133 -13.74 23.57 -6.40
C GLU A 133 -15.11 23.54 -7.12
N LYS A 134 -15.70 22.35 -7.33
CA LYS A 134 -16.96 22.18 -8.05
C LYS A 134 -18.19 21.93 -7.17
N TRP A 135 -18.07 22.07 -5.85
CA TRP A 135 -19.18 21.94 -4.90
C TRP A 135 -19.15 23.06 -3.86
#